data_AF-H8L401-F1
#
_entry.id   AF-H8L401-F1
#
_cell.length_a   1.000
_cell.length_b   1.000
_cell.length_c   1.000
_cell.angle_alpha   90.00
_cell.angle_beta   90.00
_cell.angle_gamma   90.00
#
_symmetry.space_group_name_H-M   'P 1'
#
loop_
_entity.id
_entity.type
_entity.pdbx_description
1 polymer ?
#
loop_
_entity_poly.entity_id
_entity_poly.type
_entity_poly.pdbx_seq_one_letter_code
_entity_poly.pdbx_strand_id
1 'polypeptide(L)'
;MPSNIDFIARRLPRVTVDDVHRFTDAVDIRDAAAFAAELQAFVHERVEAVKLPAKLEGETVRQSLERKAAVLRADTPWAPTGTDVQRGRAALLDAFNQPHNLLIPVYAKLANKSRQQIYKDILARRLLALNVGPRGQKVPDWQLDPAKQQLTRTVLQKVEGIDHWTIYRALSEPLEGLGGRSAVDAVTNGTIDDVAEAVFNVLGLQMH
;
A
#
# COMPACT_ATOMS: atom_id res chain seq x y z
N MET A 1 -27.16 -5.82 -29.79
CA MET A 1 -25.83 -5.80 -29.17
C MET A 1 -25.09 -7.02 -29.67
N PRO A 2 -23.91 -6.90 -30.33
CA PRO A 2 -23.13 -8.07 -30.70
C PRO A 2 -22.78 -8.86 -29.43
N SER A 3 -22.83 -10.18 -29.51
CA SER A 3 -22.58 -11.07 -28.37
C SER A 3 -21.12 -10.98 -27.93
N ASN A 4 -20.79 -11.34 -26.68
CA ASN A 4 -19.38 -11.43 -26.24
C ASN A 4 -18.54 -12.38 -27.11
N ILE A 5 -19.20 -13.35 -27.78
CA ILE A 5 -18.58 -14.25 -28.74
C ILE A 5 -18.17 -13.49 -30.02
N ASP A 6 -19.04 -12.62 -30.56
CA ASP A 6 -18.71 -11.77 -31.72
C ASP A 6 -17.47 -10.89 -31.45
N PHE A 7 -17.29 -10.43 -30.21
CA PHE A 7 -16.13 -9.61 -29.85
C PHE A 7 -14.83 -10.42 -29.78
N ILE A 8 -14.89 -11.64 -29.25
CA ILE A 8 -13.74 -12.55 -29.16
C ILE A 8 -13.36 -13.06 -30.55
N ALA A 9 -14.33 -13.48 -31.36
CA ALA A 9 -14.11 -13.94 -32.74
C ALA A 9 -13.41 -12.88 -33.60
N ARG A 10 -13.78 -11.60 -33.46
CA ARG A 10 -13.14 -10.47 -34.17
C ARG A 10 -11.70 -10.18 -33.75
N ARG A 11 -11.22 -10.76 -32.65
CA ARG A 11 -9.90 -10.51 -32.07
C ARG A 11 -8.98 -11.74 -32.07
N LEU A 12 -9.43 -12.85 -32.64
CA LEU A 12 -8.59 -14.04 -32.81
C LEU A 12 -7.45 -13.73 -33.79
N PRO A 13 -6.20 -14.12 -33.46
CA PRO A 13 -5.10 -14.03 -34.41
C PRO A 13 -5.42 -14.88 -35.64
N ARG A 14 -5.03 -14.39 -36.83
CA ARG A 14 -5.16 -15.16 -38.07
C ARG A 14 -4.13 -16.29 -38.08
N VAL A 15 -4.58 -17.52 -38.31
CA VAL A 15 -3.72 -18.67 -38.59
C VAL A 15 -2.97 -18.38 -39.88
N THR A 16 -1.65 -18.44 -39.80
CA THR A 16 -0.74 -18.25 -40.94
C THR A 16 -0.14 -19.58 -41.37
N VAL A 17 0.49 -19.59 -42.55
CA VAL A 17 1.24 -20.76 -43.04
C VAL A 17 2.38 -21.12 -42.08
N ASP A 18 2.96 -20.14 -41.39
CA ASP A 18 4.01 -20.36 -40.39
C ASP A 18 3.50 -21.16 -39.18
N ASP A 19 2.26 -20.92 -38.76
CA ASP A 19 1.61 -21.66 -37.67
C ASP A 19 1.36 -23.12 -38.05
N VAL A 20 1.12 -23.40 -39.34
CA VAL A 20 0.86 -24.73 -39.88
C VAL A 20 2.12 -25.61 -39.92
N HIS A 21 3.30 -25.01 -40.06
CA HIS A 21 4.56 -25.76 -40.06
C HIS A 21 4.82 -26.53 -38.75
N ARG A 22 4.16 -26.18 -37.66
CA ARG A 22 4.25 -26.94 -36.39
C ARG A 22 3.58 -28.32 -36.45
N PHE A 23 2.77 -28.59 -37.48
CA PHE A 23 2.03 -29.85 -37.64
C PHE A 23 2.65 -30.78 -38.69
N THR A 24 3.74 -30.39 -39.35
CA THR A 24 4.37 -31.20 -40.41
C THR A 24 4.93 -32.53 -39.90
N ASP A 25 5.26 -32.61 -38.60
CA ASP A 25 5.72 -33.85 -37.96
C ASP A 25 4.56 -34.80 -37.63
N ALA A 26 3.33 -34.31 -37.63
CA ALA A 26 2.13 -35.06 -37.26
C ALA A 26 1.21 -35.39 -38.47
N VAL A 27 1.26 -34.58 -39.53
CA VAL A 27 0.34 -34.67 -40.68
C VAL A 27 1.08 -34.40 -41.98
N ASP A 28 0.82 -35.20 -43.02
CA ASP A 28 1.29 -34.94 -44.39
C ASP A 28 0.51 -33.75 -45.00
N ILE A 29 1.12 -32.58 -45.01
CA ILE A 29 0.51 -31.34 -45.51
C ILE A 29 0.96 -31.10 -46.95
N ARG A 30 0.07 -31.41 -47.90
CA ARG A 30 0.32 -31.25 -49.35
C ARG A 30 0.13 -29.82 -49.85
N ASP A 31 -0.74 -29.06 -49.19
CA ASP A 31 -0.99 -27.64 -49.47
C ASP A 31 -1.17 -26.89 -48.15
N ALA A 32 -0.13 -26.16 -47.75
CA ALA A 32 -0.09 -25.46 -46.48
C ALA A 32 -1.02 -24.24 -46.43
N ALA A 33 -1.31 -23.61 -47.58
CA ALA A 33 -2.19 -22.46 -47.64
C ALA A 33 -3.66 -22.88 -47.50
N ALA A 34 -4.05 -23.96 -48.20
CA ALA A 34 -5.38 -24.55 -48.04
C ALA A 34 -5.59 -25.08 -46.61
N PHE A 35 -4.58 -25.74 -46.04
CA PHE A 35 -4.65 -26.25 -44.67
C PHE A 35 -4.78 -25.12 -43.63
N ALA A 36 -4.05 -24.01 -43.80
CA ALA A 36 -4.18 -22.84 -42.92
C ALA A 36 -5.60 -22.24 -42.97
N ALA A 37 -6.22 -22.18 -44.14
CA ALA A 37 -7.58 -21.67 -44.31
C ALA A 37 -8.62 -22.57 -43.62
N GLU A 38 -8.50 -23.89 -43.77
CA GLU A 38 -9.36 -24.86 -43.08
C GLU A 38 -9.17 -24.83 -41.56
N LEU A 39 -7.92 -24.71 -41.09
CA LEU A 39 -7.64 -24.59 -39.67
C LEU A 39 -8.20 -23.28 -39.08
N GLN A 40 -8.10 -22.17 -39.82
CA GLN A 40 -8.72 -20.89 -39.43
C GLN A 40 -10.24 -21.01 -39.30
N ALA A 41 -10.89 -21.67 -40.27
CA ALA A 41 -12.33 -21.89 -40.28
C ALA A 41 -12.76 -22.79 -39.11
N PHE A 42 -12.02 -23.87 -38.86
CA PHE A 42 -12.25 -24.77 -37.74
C PHE A 42 -12.08 -24.07 -36.39
N VAL A 43 -11.04 -23.24 -36.21
CA VAL A 43 -10.84 -22.45 -34.98
C VAL A 43 -12.01 -21.49 -34.76
N HIS A 44 -12.48 -20.81 -35.81
CA HIS A 44 -13.66 -19.94 -35.72
C HIS A 44 -14.91 -20.72 -35.33
N GLU A 45 -15.19 -21.85 -35.99
CA GLU A 45 -16.33 -22.71 -35.67
C GLU A 45 -16.27 -23.19 -34.21
N ARG A 46 -15.09 -23.60 -33.73
CA ARG A 46 -14.92 -24.05 -32.35
C ARG A 46 -15.11 -22.93 -31.34
N VAL A 47 -14.64 -21.72 -31.63
CA VAL A 47 -14.83 -20.56 -30.75
C VAL A 47 -16.31 -20.15 -30.70
N GLU A 48 -17.01 -20.17 -31.83
CA GLU A 48 -18.46 -19.91 -31.91
C GLU A 48 -19.29 -20.99 -31.18
N ALA A 49 -18.85 -22.25 -31.24
CA ALA A 49 -19.51 -23.38 -30.57
C ALA A 49 -19.28 -23.41 -29.05
N VAL A 50 -18.31 -22.66 -28.51
CA VAL A 50 -18.09 -22.53 -27.08
C VAL A 50 -19.21 -21.68 -26.48
N LYS A 51 -20.18 -22.34 -25.85
CA LYS A 51 -21.09 -21.68 -24.90
C LYS A 51 -20.28 -21.23 -23.69
N LEU A 52 -19.86 -19.97 -23.68
CA LEU A 52 -19.30 -19.35 -22.50
C LEU A 52 -20.32 -19.50 -21.35
N PRO A 53 -19.92 -20.00 -20.17
CA PRO A 53 -20.83 -20.03 -19.04
C PRO A 53 -21.32 -18.61 -18.78
N ALA A 54 -22.63 -18.44 -18.57
CA ALA A 54 -23.28 -17.15 -18.33
C ALA A 54 -22.69 -16.36 -17.13
N LYS A 55 -21.82 -16.99 -16.33
CA LYS A 55 -21.02 -16.39 -15.27
C LYS A 55 -19.65 -15.89 -15.75
N LEU A 56 -19.63 -15.06 -16.80
CA LEU A 56 -18.51 -14.15 -17.04
C LEU A 56 -18.84 -12.70 -16.66
N GLU A 57 -19.96 -12.48 -15.96
CA GLU A 57 -20.04 -11.39 -14.99
C GLU A 57 -19.34 -11.87 -13.70
N GLY A 58 -18.03 -12.06 -13.79
CA GLY A 58 -17.21 -12.38 -12.62
C GLY A 58 -17.34 -11.24 -11.63
N GLU A 59 -17.76 -11.56 -10.41
CA GLU A 59 -17.67 -10.66 -9.25
C GLU A 59 -16.33 -9.94 -9.32
N THR A 60 -16.37 -8.61 -9.44
CA THR A 60 -15.13 -7.82 -9.52
C THR A 60 -14.32 -8.07 -8.26
N VAL A 61 -12.99 -7.99 -8.35
CA VAL A 61 -12.10 -8.15 -7.19
C VAL A 61 -12.57 -7.26 -6.03
N ARG A 62 -13.05 -6.04 -6.34
CA ARG A 62 -13.64 -5.11 -5.39
C ARG A 62 -14.87 -5.69 -4.67
N GLN A 63 -15.85 -6.22 -5.40
CA GLN A 63 -17.06 -6.82 -4.81
C GLN A 63 -16.73 -8.03 -3.94
N SER A 64 -15.76 -8.86 -4.36
CA SER A 64 -15.30 -9.99 -3.56
C SER A 64 -14.63 -9.55 -2.26
N LEU A 65 -13.81 -8.49 -2.32
CA LEU A 65 -13.18 -7.89 -1.14
C LEU A 65 -14.22 -7.25 -0.21
N GLU A 66 -15.20 -6.53 -0.73
CA GLU A 66 -16.27 -5.91 0.06
C GLU A 66 -17.11 -6.95 0.79
N ARG A 67 -17.48 -8.05 0.11
CA ARG A 67 -18.21 -9.16 0.72
C ARG A 67 -17.39 -9.85 1.80
N LYS A 68 -16.11 -10.14 1.54
CA LYS A 68 -15.19 -10.71 2.54
C LYS A 68 -15.03 -9.78 3.74
N ALA A 69 -14.85 -8.48 3.51
CA ALA A 69 -14.74 -7.49 4.57
C ALA A 69 -16.02 -7.41 5.40
N ALA A 70 -17.20 -7.50 4.78
CA ALA A 70 -18.47 -7.49 5.49
C ALA A 70 -18.63 -8.68 6.44
N VAL A 71 -18.18 -9.88 6.03
CA VAL A 71 -18.19 -11.09 6.88
C VAL A 71 -17.23 -10.98 8.07
N LEU A 72 -16.16 -10.18 7.94
CA LEU A 72 -15.17 -9.97 9.01
C LEU A 72 -15.54 -8.85 9.99
N ARG A 73 -16.63 -8.10 9.75
CA ARG A 73 -17.06 -7.05 10.68
C ARG A 73 -17.65 -7.68 11.93
N ALA A 74 -17.18 -7.22 13.09
CA ALA A 74 -17.79 -7.59 14.36
C ALA A 74 -19.23 -7.05 14.45
N ASP A 75 -20.16 -7.87 14.94
CA ASP A 75 -21.57 -7.48 15.14
C ASP A 75 -21.71 -6.32 16.13
N THR A 76 -20.75 -6.17 17.05
CA THR A 76 -20.70 -5.08 18.03
C THR A 76 -19.46 -4.22 17.80
N PRO A 77 -19.60 -2.87 17.78
CA PRO A 77 -18.47 -1.97 17.78
C PRO A 77 -17.57 -2.22 18.99
N TRP A 78 -16.26 -2.29 18.78
CA TRP A 78 -15.32 -2.40 19.88
C TRP A 78 -15.35 -1.14 20.74
N ALA A 79 -15.53 -1.31 22.05
CA ALA A 79 -15.43 -0.25 23.04
C ALA A 79 -14.38 -0.65 24.09
N PRO A 80 -13.33 0.17 24.32
CA PRO A 80 -12.30 -0.16 25.29
C PRO A 80 -12.87 -0.16 26.71
N THR A 81 -12.51 -1.17 27.50
CA THR A 81 -12.82 -1.18 28.94
C THR A 81 -11.96 -0.14 29.67
N GLY A 82 -12.32 0.18 30.92
CA GLY A 82 -11.49 1.04 31.77
C GLY A 82 -10.06 0.51 31.90
N THR A 83 -9.89 -0.80 32.02
CA THR A 83 -8.57 -1.45 32.07
C THR A 83 -7.79 -1.29 30.77
N ASP A 84 -8.44 -1.38 29.61
CA ASP A 84 -7.80 -1.16 28.31
C ASP A 84 -7.33 0.28 28.16
N VAL A 85 -8.14 1.25 28.61
CA VAL A 85 -7.74 2.66 28.63
C VAL A 85 -6.54 2.89 29.55
N GLN A 86 -6.53 2.29 30.74
CA GLN A 86 -5.39 2.42 31.66
C GLN A 86 -4.13 1.76 31.08
N ARG A 87 -4.25 0.57 30.49
CA ARG A 87 -3.14 -0.12 29.82
C ARG A 87 -2.60 0.73 28.66
N GLY A 88 -3.47 1.28 27.84
CA GLY A 88 -3.09 2.17 26.74
C GLY A 88 -2.37 3.44 27.21
N ARG A 89 -2.85 4.05 28.31
CA ARG A 89 -2.18 5.21 28.93
C ARG A 89 -0.81 4.85 29.50
N ALA A 90 -0.68 3.70 30.14
CA ALA A 90 0.59 3.21 30.66
C ALA A 90 1.59 2.99 29.51
N ALA A 91 1.17 2.35 28.43
CA ALA A 91 2.00 2.13 27.23
C ALA A 91 2.43 3.46 26.57
N LEU A 92 1.51 4.42 26.44
CA LEU A 92 1.84 5.76 25.94
C LEU A 92 2.86 6.47 26.83
N LEU A 93 2.71 6.38 28.16
CA LEU A 93 3.62 6.99 29.10
C LEU A 93 5.00 6.34 29.08
N ASP A 94 5.06 5.02 28.96
CA ASP A 94 6.31 4.27 28.83
C ASP A 94 7.06 4.70 27.55
N ALA A 95 6.38 4.68 26.40
CA ALA A 95 6.93 5.16 25.14
C ALA A 95 7.39 6.63 25.23
N PHE A 96 6.60 7.51 25.85
CA PHE A 96 6.97 8.92 26.06
C PHE A 96 8.25 9.09 26.87
N ASN A 97 8.51 8.18 27.81
CA ASN A 97 9.67 8.24 28.69
C ASN A 97 10.93 7.59 28.11
N GLN A 98 10.83 6.96 26.94
CA GLN A 98 11.99 6.38 26.28
C GLN A 98 13.10 7.43 26.05
N PRO A 99 14.39 7.07 26.20
CA PRO A 99 15.50 8.02 26.15
C PRO A 99 15.64 8.78 24.83
N HIS A 100 15.25 8.15 23.72
CA HIS A 100 15.28 8.77 22.38
C HIS A 100 14.21 9.85 22.20
N ASN A 101 13.22 9.95 23.09
CA ASN A 101 12.23 11.02 23.10
C ASN A 101 12.74 12.20 23.93
N LEU A 102 13.33 13.17 23.24
CA LEU A 102 14.05 14.28 23.85
C LEU A 102 13.13 15.43 24.24
N LEU A 103 13.44 16.10 25.36
CA LEU A 103 12.80 17.38 25.69
C LEU A 103 13.17 18.44 24.64
N ILE A 104 12.25 19.34 24.32
CA ILE A 104 12.46 20.42 23.34
C ILE A 104 13.77 21.20 23.56
N PRO A 105 14.16 21.61 24.79
CA PRO A 105 15.43 22.29 25.01
C PRO A 105 16.67 21.47 24.62
N VAL A 106 16.61 20.15 24.83
CA VAL A 106 17.71 19.22 24.51
C VAL A 106 17.79 19.04 23.01
N TYR A 107 16.66 18.75 22.37
CA TYR A 107 16.57 18.63 20.91
C TYR A 107 17.05 19.89 20.20
N ALA A 108 16.62 21.08 20.66
CA ALA A 108 17.03 22.37 20.10
C ALA A 108 18.56 22.55 20.13
N LYS A 109 19.20 22.18 21.24
CA LYS A 109 20.66 22.24 21.39
C LYS A 109 21.36 21.31 20.38
N LEU A 110 20.88 20.08 20.23
CA LEU A 110 21.45 19.09 19.31
C LEU A 110 21.24 19.49 17.84
N ALA A 111 20.09 20.07 17.52
CA ALA A 111 19.76 20.55 16.17
C ALA A 111 20.42 21.89 15.82
N ASN A 112 21.20 22.50 16.73
CA ASN A 112 21.75 23.85 16.62
C ASN A 112 20.68 24.90 16.24
N LYS A 113 19.50 24.82 16.89
CA LYS A 113 18.35 25.68 16.67
C LYS A 113 17.89 26.33 17.98
N SER A 114 17.20 27.47 17.88
CA SER A 114 16.54 28.05 19.06
C SER A 114 15.30 27.24 19.46
N ARG A 115 14.92 27.28 20.74
CA ARG A 115 13.67 26.63 21.22
C ARG A 115 12.44 27.17 20.48
N GLN A 116 12.42 28.47 20.21
CA GLN A 116 11.33 29.11 19.46
C GLN A 116 11.26 28.57 18.03
N GLN A 117 12.40 28.30 17.39
CA GLN A 117 12.41 27.70 16.06
C GLN A 117 11.86 26.26 16.08
N ILE A 118 12.18 25.47 17.12
CA ILE A 118 11.60 24.12 17.27
C ILE A 118 10.08 24.18 17.42
N TYR A 119 9.54 25.08 18.24
CA TYR A 119 8.08 25.26 18.35
C TYR A 119 7.44 25.67 17.02
N LYS A 120 8.08 26.58 16.27
CA LYS A 120 7.61 26.96 14.92
C LYS A 120 7.65 25.78 13.95
N ASP A 121 8.67 24.94 14.02
CA ASP A 121 8.80 23.74 13.17
C ASP A 121 7.72 22.70 13.51
N ILE A 122 7.37 22.52 14.79
CA ILE A 122 6.27 21.66 15.23
C ILE A 122 4.93 22.20 14.70
N LEU A 123 4.64 23.49 14.90
CA LEU A 123 3.40 24.12 14.41
C LEU A 123 3.29 24.08 12.89
N ALA A 124 4.40 24.22 12.17
CA ALA A 124 4.47 24.12 10.72
C ALA A 124 4.46 22.67 10.20
N ARG A 125 4.21 21.67 11.06
CA ARG A 125 4.20 20.23 10.71
C ARG A 125 5.50 19.76 10.05
N ARG A 126 6.63 20.36 10.45
CA ARG A 126 7.99 19.96 10.02
C ARG A 126 8.67 19.04 11.03
N LEU A 127 8.19 19.00 12.27
CA LEU A 127 8.68 18.12 13.32
C LEU A 127 7.52 17.45 14.04
N LEU A 128 7.68 16.15 14.28
CA LEU A 128 6.81 15.35 15.12
C LEU A 128 7.14 15.62 16.59
N ALA A 129 6.13 15.98 17.36
CA ALA A 129 6.23 16.13 18.81
C ALA A 129 5.15 15.31 19.53
N LEU A 130 5.57 14.54 20.52
CA LEU A 130 4.72 13.75 21.40
C LEU A 130 4.29 14.60 22.58
N ASN A 131 3.05 14.41 23.04
CA ASN A 131 2.53 15.03 24.25
C ASN A 131 1.75 14.01 25.08
N VAL A 132 1.89 14.07 26.41
CA VAL A 132 1.09 13.31 27.38
C VAL A 132 0.57 14.27 28.46
N GLY A 133 -0.63 14.81 28.24
CA GLY A 133 -1.31 15.68 29.19
C GLY A 133 -0.45 16.90 29.59
N PRO A 134 -0.23 17.18 30.89
CA PRO A 134 0.51 18.35 31.35
C PRO A 134 2.05 18.16 31.32
N ARG A 135 2.57 17.05 30.81
CA ARG A 135 4.01 16.68 30.92
C ARG A 135 4.91 17.37 29.88
N GLY A 136 4.35 18.26 29.09
CA GLY A 136 5.07 18.96 28.02
C GLY A 136 5.31 18.07 26.79
N GLN A 137 6.07 18.61 25.85
CA GLN A 137 6.34 17.98 24.56
C GLN A 137 7.73 17.35 24.51
N LYS A 138 7.82 16.21 23.83
CA LYS A 138 9.07 15.54 23.49
C LYS A 138 9.17 15.27 22.00
N VAL A 139 10.38 15.30 21.47
CA VAL A 139 10.70 15.14 20.05
C VAL A 139 11.60 13.91 19.91
N PRO A 140 11.23 12.90 19.11
CA PRO A 140 12.09 11.77 18.81
C PRO A 140 13.42 12.22 18.19
N ASP A 141 14.54 11.72 18.70
CA ASP A 141 15.90 12.08 18.31
C ASP A 141 16.25 11.70 16.88
N TRP A 142 15.59 10.68 16.31
CA TRP A 142 15.79 10.28 14.92
C TRP A 142 15.54 11.43 13.95
N GLN A 143 14.74 12.44 14.32
CA GLN A 143 14.52 13.64 13.50
C GLN A 143 15.73 14.59 13.44
N LEU A 144 16.81 14.29 14.15
CA LEU A 144 18.11 14.94 13.97
C LEU A 144 18.82 14.43 12.70
N ASP A 145 18.48 13.21 12.24
CA ASP A 145 18.94 12.69 10.96
C ASP A 145 18.14 13.32 9.81
N PRO A 146 18.79 13.91 8.78
CA PRO A 146 18.11 14.57 7.68
C PRO A 146 17.13 13.67 6.89
N ALA A 147 17.48 12.41 6.63
CA ALA A 147 16.64 11.50 5.86
C ALA A 147 15.39 11.13 6.66
N LYS A 148 15.57 10.80 7.95
CA LYS A 148 14.46 10.45 8.86
C LYS A 148 13.57 11.66 9.15
N GLN A 149 14.15 12.86 9.27
CA GLN A 149 13.39 14.11 9.39
C GLN A 149 12.56 14.39 8.13
N GLN A 150 13.15 14.22 6.95
CA GLN A 150 12.45 14.46 5.69
C GLN A 150 11.30 13.47 5.51
N LEU A 151 11.49 12.18 5.81
CA LEU A 151 10.40 11.20 5.86
C LEU A 151 9.29 11.62 6.84
N THR A 152 9.66 11.96 8.08
CA THR A 152 8.70 12.37 9.11
C THR A 152 7.88 13.56 8.65
N ARG A 153 8.54 14.56 8.04
CA ARG A 153 7.88 15.74 7.46
C ARG A 153 6.95 15.37 6.32
N THR A 154 7.37 14.52 5.38
CA THR A 154 6.53 14.06 4.26
C THR A 154 5.25 13.42 4.77
N VAL A 155 5.34 12.56 5.79
CA VAL A 155 4.18 11.92 6.42
C VAL A 155 3.30 12.96 7.12
N LEU A 156 3.88 13.85 7.94
CA LEU A 156 3.11 14.90 8.63
C LEU A 156 2.39 15.83 7.66
N GLN A 157 2.96 16.14 6.49
CA GLN A 157 2.36 17.05 5.53
C GLN A 157 1.22 16.41 4.73
N LYS A 158 1.32 15.11 4.41
CA LYS A 158 0.30 14.40 3.64
C LYS A 158 -0.88 13.91 4.49
N VAL A 159 -0.67 13.71 5.79
CA VAL A 159 -1.66 13.10 6.67
C VAL A 159 -2.36 14.17 7.50
N GLU A 160 -3.58 14.54 7.11
CA GLU A 160 -4.43 15.43 7.91
C GLU A 160 -5.34 14.61 8.84
N GLY A 161 -5.54 15.07 10.08
CA GLY A 161 -6.44 14.44 11.04
C GLY A 161 -5.91 13.23 11.81
N ILE A 162 -4.78 12.62 11.43
CA ILE A 162 -4.14 11.55 12.24
C ILE A 162 -3.33 12.16 13.38
N ASP A 163 -3.47 11.58 14.56
CA ASP A 163 -2.77 12.05 15.76
C ASP A 163 -1.27 11.71 15.72
N HIS A 164 -0.47 12.52 16.42
CA HIS A 164 0.98 12.38 16.45
C HIS A 164 1.46 11.05 17.05
N TRP A 165 0.69 10.41 17.94
CA TRP A 165 1.06 9.12 18.52
C TRP A 165 0.91 7.98 17.51
N THR A 166 -0.13 8.03 16.68
CA THR A 166 -0.32 7.08 15.59
C THR A 166 0.78 7.24 14.53
N ILE A 167 1.15 8.47 14.16
CA ILE A 167 2.28 8.72 13.26
C ILE A 167 3.60 8.22 13.85
N TYR A 168 3.84 8.48 15.14
CA TYR A 168 5.03 7.99 15.83
C TYR A 168 5.15 6.47 15.79
N ARG A 169 4.07 5.74 16.08
CA ARG A 169 4.07 4.27 15.99
C ARG A 169 4.31 3.80 14.55
N ALA A 170 3.60 4.34 13.58
CA ALA A 170 3.77 3.94 12.17
C ALA A 170 5.21 4.18 11.64
N LEU A 171 5.91 5.18 12.19
CA LEU A 171 7.30 5.46 11.81
C LEU A 171 8.32 4.57 12.54
N SER A 172 8.07 4.21 13.80
CA SER A 172 9.04 3.54 14.69
C SER A 172 8.82 2.05 14.87
N GLU A 173 7.63 1.54 14.61
CA GLU A 173 7.33 0.11 14.70
C GLU A 173 7.74 -0.62 13.41
N PRO A 174 8.18 -1.89 13.51
CA PRO A 174 8.44 -2.76 12.38
C PRO A 174 7.29 -2.83 11.37
N LEU A 175 7.58 -2.59 10.08
CA LEU A 175 6.61 -2.73 9.00
C LEU A 175 6.93 -3.95 8.14
N GLU A 176 5.93 -4.80 7.89
CA GLU A 176 6.09 -5.99 7.03
C GLU A 176 6.54 -5.61 5.61
N GLY A 177 5.99 -4.53 5.05
CA GLY A 177 6.38 -4.00 3.75
C GLY A 177 7.84 -3.53 3.66
N LEU A 178 8.52 -3.37 4.78
CA LEU A 178 9.93 -2.96 4.87
C LEU A 178 10.83 -4.11 5.37
N GLY A 179 10.34 -5.35 5.34
CA GLY A 179 11.07 -6.53 5.79
C GLY A 179 11.21 -6.59 7.32
N GLY A 180 10.22 -6.10 8.06
CA GLY A 180 10.23 -6.07 9.53
C GLY A 180 11.12 -4.99 10.14
N ARG A 181 11.57 -4.01 9.34
CA ARG A 181 12.26 -2.82 9.82
C ARG A 181 11.29 -1.68 10.04
N SER A 182 11.61 -0.79 10.96
CA SER A 182 10.87 0.47 11.12
C SER A 182 11.10 1.39 9.92
N ALA A 183 10.16 2.29 9.64
CA ALA A 183 10.33 3.25 8.55
C ALA A 183 11.54 4.17 8.78
N VAL A 184 11.76 4.58 10.03
CA VAL A 184 12.91 5.42 10.40
C VAL A 184 14.25 4.69 10.31
N ASP A 185 14.28 3.36 10.34
CA ASP A 185 15.52 2.58 10.18
C ASP A 185 15.75 2.12 8.74
N ALA A 186 14.69 1.98 7.95
CA ALA A 186 14.78 1.59 6.55
C ALA A 186 15.09 2.77 5.61
N VAL A 187 14.74 4.00 6.00
CA VAL A 187 14.83 5.16 5.10
C VAL A 187 16.25 5.62 4.83
N THR A 188 16.50 5.95 3.56
CA THR A 188 17.71 6.62 3.08
C THR A 188 17.28 7.82 2.22
N ASN A 189 18.21 8.72 1.88
CA ASN A 189 17.90 9.89 1.04
C ASN A 189 17.26 9.54 -0.32
N GLY A 190 17.51 8.35 -0.86
CA GLY A 190 16.99 7.90 -2.15
C GLY A 190 15.68 7.11 -2.08
N THR A 191 15.18 6.78 -0.87
CA THR A 191 14.03 5.88 -0.68
C THR A 191 12.90 6.52 0.12
N ILE A 192 12.89 7.86 0.22
CA ILE A 192 11.93 8.59 1.06
C ILE A 192 10.49 8.33 0.59
N ASP A 193 10.24 8.40 -0.71
CA ASP A 193 8.90 8.24 -1.26
C ASP A 193 8.38 6.80 -1.10
N ASP A 194 9.21 5.80 -1.41
CA ASP A 194 8.87 4.38 -1.24
C ASP A 194 8.57 4.02 0.22
N VAL A 195 9.40 4.52 1.15
CA VAL A 195 9.20 4.28 2.58
C VAL A 195 7.98 5.05 3.10
N ALA A 196 7.73 6.26 2.60
CA ALA A 196 6.53 7.01 2.95
C ALA A 196 5.26 6.29 2.46
N GLU A 197 5.28 5.68 1.28
CA GLU A 197 4.18 4.86 0.78
C GLU A 197 3.90 3.66 1.70
N ALA A 198 4.94 2.96 2.17
CA ALA A 198 4.78 1.88 3.14
C ALA A 198 4.11 2.38 4.45
N VAL A 199 4.47 3.58 4.92
CA VAL A 199 3.84 4.20 6.09
C VAL A 199 2.37 4.56 5.81
N PHE A 200 2.06 5.13 4.64
CA PHE A 200 0.68 5.47 4.27
C PHE A 200 -0.22 4.24 4.18
N ASN A 201 0.30 3.13 3.63
CA ASN A 201 -0.40 1.86 3.58
C ASN A 201 -0.79 1.36 4.98
N VAL A 202 0.12 1.47 5.96
CA VAL A 202 -0.14 1.09 7.36
C VAL A 202 -1.13 2.05 8.04
N LEU A 203 -1.11 3.33 7.67
CA LEU A 203 -2.09 4.32 8.12
C LEU A 203 -3.45 4.18 7.42
N GLY A 204 -3.61 3.23 6.49
CA GLY A 204 -4.86 2.99 5.76
C GLY A 204 -5.19 4.07 4.72
N LEU A 205 -4.18 4.81 4.25
CA LEU A 205 -4.33 5.88 3.26
C LEU A 205 -3.91 5.36 1.88
N GLN A 206 -4.86 5.27 0.96
CA GLN A 206 -4.57 5.02 -0.46
C GLN A 206 -4.21 6.34 -1.12
N MET A 207 -2.92 6.54 -1.38
CA MET A 207 -2.47 7.65 -2.23
C MET A 207 -2.81 7.30 -3.69
N HIS A 208 -3.53 8.19 -4.40
CA HIS A 208 -3.84 8.06 -5.83
C HIS A 208 -2.84 8.86 -6.67
#